data_AF-A0A6J6YX19-F1
#
_entry.id   AF-A0A6J6YX19-F1
#
_cell.length_a   1.000
_cell.length_b   1.000
_cell.length_c   1.000
_cell.angle_alpha   90.00
_cell.angle_beta   90.00
_cell.angle_gamma   90.00
#
_symmetry.space_group_name_H-M   'P 1'
#
loop_
_entity.id
_entity.type
_entity.pdbx_description
1 polymer ?
#
loop_
_entity_poly.entity_id
_entity_poly.type
_entity_poly.pdbx_seq_one_letter_code
_entity_poly.pdbx_strand_id
1 'polypeptide(L)'
;MHPSTDAPPSEVPEVKTEDIDTANALDTNTKSEQKTAVLAPKKSNVDDLFAKLRESGASSVASSIKQAEPVQKKVVKSDVSNTTTSTTSTTSTTNQTPVSVKPDPQIFTKRDEALAPIVEALSKKLKRVLADEENSVLNYLQNKKAQVALETVLPSFDSQVQSFVEATSKDLIEAAMAGAQSLSKSLKADLRKKISNTTVMQVMSKKLADAIVLPLRTRIQKCVEKSAGDTSEMSSLIRTVYREWKMQQIDKLVSDIARLAYSRGAYLVLDAGTKVCWMVDPNGPACSDAEDNSLAGTIALGENFPTGHEHPVVHSGCRCLVVPSQR
;
A
#
# COMPACT_ATOMS: atom_id res chain seq x y z
N MET A 1 -55.70 -40.11 -41.57
CA MET A 1 -55.22 -41.50 -41.63
C MET A 1 -53.72 -41.46 -41.96
N HIS A 2 -52.93 -42.38 -41.42
CA HIS A 2 -51.54 -42.70 -41.84
C HIS A 2 -51.51 -43.32 -43.26
N PRO A 3 -50.37 -43.63 -43.94
CA PRO A 3 -48.95 -43.80 -43.47
C PRO A 3 -47.90 -42.94 -44.24
N SER A 4 -46.65 -42.77 -43.76
CA SER A 4 -45.41 -43.60 -43.91
C SER A 4 -45.04 -43.93 -45.37
N THR A 5 -43.77 -43.81 -45.82
CA THR A 5 -42.70 -44.86 -45.81
C THR A 5 -41.62 -44.41 -46.85
N ASP A 6 -40.29 -44.62 -46.79
CA ASP A 6 -39.29 -44.95 -45.74
C ASP A 6 -37.86 -44.73 -46.35
N ALA A 7 -36.76 -45.18 -45.73
CA ALA A 7 -35.35 -45.01 -46.15
C ALA A 7 -34.78 -46.21 -46.99
N PRO A 8 -33.45 -46.46 -47.01
CA PRO A 8 -32.38 -45.88 -47.86
C PRO A 8 -31.91 -46.85 -48.99
N PRO A 9 -30.73 -46.64 -49.64
CA PRO A 9 -29.57 -47.44 -49.22
C PRO A 9 -28.19 -46.75 -49.31
N SER A 10 -27.19 -47.44 -48.76
CA SER A 10 -25.76 -47.09 -48.73
C SER A 10 -25.03 -47.38 -50.06
N GLU A 11 -23.91 -46.69 -50.31
CA GLU A 11 -22.82 -47.25 -51.13
C GLU A 11 -21.45 -46.74 -50.67
N VAL A 12 -20.42 -47.58 -50.83
CA VAL A 12 -19.03 -47.38 -50.36
C VAL A 12 -18.09 -47.65 -51.53
N PRO A 13 -16.99 -46.88 -51.68
CA PRO A 13 -15.69 -47.49 -51.92
C PRO A 13 -14.64 -46.88 -50.98
N GLU A 14 -13.93 -47.66 -50.16
CA GLU A 14 -12.87 -48.62 -50.49
C GLU A 14 -11.50 -47.95 -50.75
N VAL A 15 -10.47 -48.58 -50.20
CA VAL A 15 -9.17 -47.99 -49.85
C VAL A 15 -8.17 -48.10 -50.98
N LYS A 16 -7.30 -47.09 -51.13
CA LYS A 16 -5.93 -47.31 -51.62
C LYS A 16 -4.90 -46.74 -50.65
N THR A 17 -4.04 -47.64 -50.21
CA THR A 17 -2.81 -47.40 -49.45
C THR A 17 -1.70 -46.94 -50.39
N GLU A 18 -0.89 -45.98 -49.94
CA GLU A 18 0.47 -45.81 -50.45
C GLU A 18 1.43 -45.75 -49.27
N ASP A 19 2.51 -46.51 -49.37
CA ASP A 19 3.52 -46.72 -48.34
C ASP A 19 4.41 -45.48 -48.13
N ILE A 20 4.91 -45.30 -46.91
CA ILE A 20 6.05 -44.42 -46.64
C ILE A 20 7.09 -45.21 -45.86
N ASP A 21 8.28 -45.30 -46.45
CA ASP A 21 9.38 -46.16 -46.01
C ASP A 21 9.91 -45.88 -44.60
N THR A 22 10.40 -46.95 -43.98
CA THR A 22 11.07 -46.90 -42.68
C THR A 22 12.59 -46.83 -42.86
N ALA A 23 13.23 -45.81 -42.28
CA ALA A 23 14.70 -45.74 -42.22
C ALA A 23 15.18 -45.30 -40.83
N ASN A 24 15.58 -46.28 -40.01
CA ASN A 24 16.38 -46.03 -38.80
C ASN A 24 17.83 -45.68 -39.19
N ALA A 25 18.41 -44.70 -38.53
CA ALA A 25 19.87 -44.50 -38.48
C ALA A 25 20.31 -44.17 -37.05
N LEU A 26 21.30 -44.91 -36.56
CA LEU A 26 21.87 -44.84 -35.23
C LEU A 26 23.22 -44.08 -35.27
N ASP A 27 23.68 -43.60 -34.12
CA ASP A 27 25.05 -43.13 -33.84
C ASP A 27 25.53 -41.85 -34.57
N THR A 28 26.08 -40.85 -33.89
CA THR A 28 27.31 -40.99 -33.10
C THR A 28 27.49 -39.86 -32.08
N ASN A 29 27.92 -40.23 -30.88
CA ASN A 29 28.34 -39.32 -29.82
C ASN A 29 29.83 -38.95 -30.03
N THR A 30 30.13 -37.69 -30.37
CA THR A 30 31.53 -37.23 -30.54
C THR A 30 31.90 -36.15 -29.52
N LYS A 31 32.69 -36.58 -28.55
CA LYS A 31 33.41 -35.79 -27.53
C LYS A 31 34.34 -34.75 -28.18
N SER A 32 34.33 -33.51 -27.69
CA SER A 32 35.43 -32.55 -27.92
C SER A 32 35.80 -31.85 -26.62
N GLU A 33 37.00 -32.14 -26.12
CA GLU A 33 37.61 -31.50 -24.96
C GLU A 33 38.43 -30.29 -25.40
N GLN A 34 38.08 -29.08 -24.93
CA GLN A 34 38.98 -27.92 -25.02
C GLN A 34 39.18 -27.23 -23.67
N LYS A 35 40.12 -27.81 -22.93
CA LYS A 35 41.21 -27.17 -22.18
C LYS A 35 41.02 -25.69 -21.77
N THR A 36 40.75 -25.54 -20.48
CA THR A 36 41.08 -24.43 -19.57
C THR A 36 42.01 -23.32 -20.10
N ALA A 37 41.52 -22.08 -20.07
CA ALA A 37 42.34 -20.86 -19.97
C ALA A 37 41.85 -20.02 -18.77
N VAL A 38 42.67 -19.94 -17.72
CA VAL A 38 42.35 -19.14 -16.53
C VAL A 38 42.69 -17.68 -16.78
N LEU A 39 41.67 -16.82 -16.81
CA LEU A 39 41.81 -15.38 -16.66
C LEU A 39 40.97 -14.92 -15.47
N ALA A 40 41.63 -14.74 -14.33
CA ALA A 40 40.99 -14.23 -13.12
C ALA A 40 40.69 -12.72 -13.26
N PRO A 41 39.42 -12.28 -13.17
CA PRO A 41 39.11 -10.87 -13.00
C PRO A 41 39.55 -10.47 -11.58
N LYS A 42 40.30 -9.36 -11.46
CA LYS A 42 40.69 -8.81 -10.16
C LYS A 42 39.42 -8.48 -9.35
N LYS A 43 39.18 -9.21 -8.27
CA LYS A 43 38.21 -8.81 -7.25
C LYS A 43 38.74 -7.57 -6.54
N SER A 44 38.24 -6.39 -6.88
CA SER A 44 38.36 -5.20 -6.04
C SER A 44 37.57 -5.46 -4.76
N ASN A 45 38.24 -5.85 -3.68
CA ASN A 45 37.52 -6.19 -2.45
C ASN A 45 36.93 -4.92 -1.82
N VAL A 46 35.66 -5.02 -1.43
CA VAL A 46 34.90 -3.92 -0.82
C VAL A 46 35.51 -3.51 0.52
N ASP A 47 36.18 -4.43 1.22
CA ASP A 47 36.90 -4.15 2.47
C ASP A 47 38.04 -3.12 2.31
N ASP A 48 38.74 -3.09 1.16
CA ASP A 48 39.79 -2.08 0.91
C ASP A 48 39.20 -0.67 0.77
N LEU A 49 37.98 -0.56 0.22
CA LEU A 49 37.25 0.71 0.19
C LEU A 49 36.89 1.17 1.60
N PHE A 50 36.42 0.26 2.45
CA PHE A 50 36.07 0.57 3.84
C PHE A 50 37.28 0.86 4.73
N ALA A 51 38.43 0.19 4.50
CA ALA A 51 39.68 0.52 5.17
C ALA A 51 40.10 1.97 4.85
N LYS A 52 40.08 2.32 3.55
CA LYS A 52 40.42 3.66 3.07
C LYS A 52 39.45 4.75 3.58
N LEU A 53 38.18 4.41 3.79
CA LEU A 53 37.20 5.29 4.42
C LEU A 53 37.44 5.50 5.92
N ARG A 54 37.95 4.49 6.65
CA ARG A 54 38.31 4.64 8.07
C ARG A 54 39.54 5.51 8.26
N GLU A 55 40.58 5.33 7.44
CA GLU A 55 41.79 6.17 7.47
C GLU A 55 41.50 7.64 7.17
N SER A 56 40.59 7.92 6.23
CA SER A 56 40.18 9.28 5.88
C SER A 56 39.16 9.90 6.86
N GLY A 57 38.33 9.10 7.53
CA GLY A 57 37.34 9.58 8.50
C GLY A 57 37.92 9.93 9.88
N ALA A 58 38.86 9.14 10.40
CA ALA A 58 39.34 9.26 11.78
C ALA A 58 40.12 10.57 12.07
N SER A 59 40.86 11.09 11.08
CA SER A 59 41.66 12.32 11.25
C SER A 59 40.82 13.62 11.25
N SER A 60 39.61 13.58 10.66
CA SER A 60 38.77 14.78 10.51
C SER A 60 37.95 15.12 11.76
N VAL A 61 37.60 14.12 12.58
CA VAL A 61 36.74 14.32 13.77
C VAL A 61 37.55 14.65 15.03
N ALA A 62 38.84 14.27 15.08
CA ALA A 62 39.71 14.51 16.24
C ALA A 62 40.22 15.97 16.38
N SER A 63 40.04 16.81 15.36
CA SER A 63 40.60 18.18 15.32
C SER A 63 39.67 19.28 15.84
N SER A 64 38.38 18.98 16.05
CA SER A 64 37.35 20.00 16.39
C SER A 64 36.92 20.02 17.87
N ILE A 65 37.57 19.24 18.75
CA ILE A 65 37.26 19.19 20.20
C ILE A 65 38.54 19.32 21.04
N LYS A 66 39.22 20.46 20.93
CA LYS A 66 40.28 20.88 21.87
C LYS A 66 40.31 22.41 22.07
N GLN A 67 39.41 22.92 22.91
CA GLN A 67 39.67 24.08 23.78
C GLN A 67 38.53 24.28 24.80
N ALA A 68 38.67 23.70 25.99
CA ALA A 68 38.12 24.16 27.27
C ALA A 68 38.50 23.15 28.37
N GLU A 69 39.49 23.49 29.20
CA GLU A 69 39.83 22.70 30.40
C GLU A 69 38.96 23.10 31.62
N PRO A 70 38.90 22.26 32.67
CA PRO A 70 37.79 22.28 33.64
C PRO A 70 38.08 23.04 34.94
N VAL A 71 37.02 23.46 35.64
CA VAL A 71 37.06 23.89 37.05
C VAL A 71 36.06 23.06 37.88
N GLN A 72 36.48 22.69 39.10
CA GLN A 72 35.81 21.71 39.94
C GLN A 72 34.78 22.31 40.93
N LYS A 73 33.84 21.46 41.37
CA LYS A 73 33.20 21.42 42.72
C LYS A 73 32.66 22.72 43.34
N LYS A 74 31.34 22.73 43.62
CA LYS A 74 30.81 22.32 44.96
C LYS A 74 29.29 22.24 45.00
N VAL A 75 28.77 21.30 45.78
CA VAL A 75 27.38 21.23 46.23
C VAL A 75 27.30 21.81 47.65
N VAL A 76 26.41 22.78 47.91
CA VAL A 76 25.81 23.05 49.24
C VAL A 76 24.38 23.58 49.05
N LYS A 77 23.46 23.18 49.93
CA LYS A 77 22.06 23.65 50.03
C LYS A 77 21.96 24.96 50.81
N SER A 78 20.93 25.77 50.57
CA SER A 78 20.22 26.49 51.65
C SER A 78 18.89 27.08 51.17
N ASP A 79 17.90 27.02 52.05
CA ASP A 79 16.50 27.45 51.87
C ASP A 79 16.27 28.97 51.99
N VAL A 80 14.98 29.33 51.92
CA VAL A 80 14.30 30.53 52.45
C VAL A 80 14.14 31.75 51.53
N SER A 81 12.93 31.84 50.99
CA SER A 81 12.02 33.00 50.99
C SER A 81 12.58 34.42 51.14
N ASN A 82 12.21 35.32 50.22
CA ASN A 82 11.11 36.24 50.56
C ASN A 82 10.40 36.91 49.37
N THR A 83 9.13 37.21 49.61
CA THR A 83 8.22 38.01 48.77
C THR A 83 8.66 39.47 48.66
N THR A 84 8.46 40.14 47.51
CA THR A 84 7.82 41.47 47.42
C THR A 84 7.50 41.86 45.96
N THR A 85 6.29 42.36 45.78
CA THR A 85 5.66 42.92 44.57
C THR A 85 6.38 44.15 44.02
N SER A 86 6.47 44.31 42.67
CA SER A 86 6.14 45.56 41.92
C SER A 86 6.64 45.56 40.46
N THR A 87 5.68 45.51 39.53
CA THR A 87 5.40 46.58 38.54
C THR A 87 6.43 46.94 37.44
N THR A 88 6.16 46.40 36.24
CA THR A 88 6.23 47.08 34.91
C THR A 88 7.58 47.61 34.39
N SER A 89 8.14 46.92 33.38
CA SER A 89 8.41 47.57 32.06
C SER A 89 8.74 46.56 30.95
N THR A 90 7.93 46.66 29.90
CA THR A 90 8.01 46.08 28.55
C THR A 90 9.41 45.95 27.95
N THR A 91 9.77 44.74 27.48
CA THR A 91 10.49 44.57 26.20
C THR A 91 9.87 43.41 25.44
N SER A 92 9.31 43.70 24.28
CA SER A 92 8.65 42.74 23.40
C SER A 92 9.65 41.79 22.74
N THR A 93 9.46 40.48 22.88
CA THR A 93 9.92 39.51 21.88
C THR A 93 8.77 38.55 21.62
N THR A 94 8.13 38.74 20.48
CA THR A 94 6.88 38.08 20.12
C THR A 94 7.13 36.65 19.63
N ASN A 95 7.54 35.77 20.55
CA ASN A 95 7.42 34.33 20.32
C ASN A 95 5.92 33.97 20.31
N GLN A 96 5.31 34.10 19.13
CA GLN A 96 4.03 33.50 18.84
C GLN A 96 4.23 31.98 18.76
N THR A 97 4.22 31.33 19.92
CA THR A 97 4.01 29.89 20.00
C THR A 97 2.73 29.58 19.22
N PRO A 98 2.75 28.71 18.19
CA PRO A 98 1.54 28.38 17.45
C PRO A 98 0.51 27.84 18.43
N VAL A 99 -0.62 28.52 18.57
CA VAL A 99 -1.70 28.07 19.45
C VAL A 99 -2.29 26.82 18.79
N SER A 100 -1.83 25.66 19.23
CA SER A 100 -2.39 24.36 18.87
C SER A 100 -3.90 24.41 19.13
N VAL A 101 -4.67 24.49 18.04
CA VAL A 101 -6.13 24.46 18.07
C VAL A 101 -6.52 23.11 18.66
N LYS A 102 -6.87 23.09 19.95
CA LYS A 102 -7.20 21.85 20.64
C LYS A 102 -8.38 21.17 19.92
N PRO A 103 -8.20 19.94 19.41
CA PRO A 103 -9.28 19.15 18.82
C PRO A 103 -10.53 19.11 19.68
N ASP A 104 -11.70 19.23 19.06
CA ASP A 104 -12.89 18.53 19.57
C ASP A 104 -12.65 17.03 19.33
N PRO A 105 -12.40 16.21 20.37
CA PRO A 105 -12.09 14.79 20.17
C PRO A 105 -13.27 14.02 19.53
N GLN A 106 -14.49 14.55 19.56
CA GLN A 106 -15.65 13.90 18.95
C GLN A 106 -15.55 13.76 17.43
N ILE A 107 -14.68 14.52 16.74
CA ILE A 107 -14.54 14.38 15.29
C ILE A 107 -13.95 13.01 14.90
N PHE A 108 -13.06 12.45 15.73
CA PHE A 108 -12.51 11.11 15.52
C PHE A 108 -13.59 10.04 15.74
N THR A 109 -14.39 10.17 16.80
CA THR A 109 -15.53 9.29 17.07
C THR A 109 -16.54 9.31 15.92
N LYS A 110 -16.93 10.49 15.43
CA LYS A 110 -17.85 10.66 14.29
C LYS A 110 -17.33 10.02 13.00
N ARG A 111 -16.01 10.10 12.74
CA ARG A 111 -15.38 9.35 11.63
C ARG A 111 -15.51 7.86 11.83
N ASP A 112 -15.14 7.36 13.01
CA ASP A 112 -15.08 5.91 13.25
C ASP A 112 -16.47 5.26 13.26
N GLU A 113 -17.49 5.94 13.79
CA GLU A 113 -18.91 5.57 13.65
C GLU A 113 -19.35 5.52 12.18
N ALA A 114 -19.01 6.53 11.38
CA ALA A 114 -19.36 6.57 9.96
C ALA A 114 -18.62 5.49 9.13
N LEU A 115 -17.39 5.15 9.50
CA LEU A 115 -16.57 4.16 8.79
C LEU A 115 -16.84 2.72 9.21
N ALA A 116 -17.31 2.44 10.43
CA ALA A 116 -17.56 1.08 10.92
C ALA A 116 -18.38 0.18 9.96
N PRO A 117 -19.60 0.58 9.49
CA PRO A 117 -20.37 -0.25 8.57
C PRO A 117 -19.71 -0.39 7.18
N ILE A 118 -18.96 0.64 6.75
CA ILE A 118 -18.27 0.66 5.46
C ILE A 118 -17.07 -0.29 5.47
N VAL A 119 -16.30 -0.31 6.57
CA VAL A 119 -15.19 -1.24 6.80
C VAL A 119 -15.67 -2.69 6.81
N GLU A 120 -16.81 -2.98 7.45
CA GLU A 120 -17.39 -4.34 7.42
C GLU A 120 -17.80 -4.76 6.00
N ALA A 121 -18.46 -3.87 5.25
CA ALA A 121 -18.87 -4.12 3.86
C ALA A 121 -17.66 -4.34 2.93
N LEU A 122 -16.64 -3.47 3.03
CA LEU A 122 -15.40 -3.58 2.26
C LEU A 122 -14.64 -4.88 2.57
N SER A 123 -14.50 -5.26 3.85
CA SER A 123 -13.83 -6.51 4.24
C SER A 123 -14.52 -7.73 3.61
N LYS A 124 -15.85 -7.81 3.69
CA LYS A 124 -16.64 -8.90 3.06
C LYS A 124 -16.45 -8.94 1.53
N LYS A 125 -16.47 -7.78 0.87
CA LYS A 125 -16.31 -7.67 -0.60
C LYS A 125 -14.91 -8.03 -1.07
N LEU A 126 -13.86 -7.51 -0.43
CA LEU A 126 -12.47 -7.86 -0.76
C LEU A 126 -12.18 -9.34 -0.52
N LYS A 127 -12.67 -9.93 0.58
CA LYS A 127 -12.55 -11.38 0.84
C LYS A 127 -13.27 -12.22 -0.20
N ARG A 128 -14.40 -11.73 -0.75
CA ARG A 128 -15.10 -12.38 -1.85
C ARG A 128 -14.31 -12.34 -3.15
N VAL A 129 -13.79 -11.17 -3.56
CA VAL A 129 -12.93 -11.05 -4.76
C VAL A 129 -11.72 -11.99 -4.66
N LEU A 130 -11.06 -12.05 -3.50
CA LEU A 130 -9.97 -13.01 -3.26
C LEU A 130 -10.40 -14.48 -3.33
N ALA A 131 -11.62 -14.82 -2.91
CA ALA A 131 -12.12 -16.19 -3.00
C ALA A 131 -12.49 -16.58 -4.44
N ASP A 132 -13.10 -15.65 -5.19
CA ASP A 132 -13.44 -15.84 -6.60
C ASP A 132 -12.16 -15.93 -7.45
N GLU A 133 -11.12 -15.14 -7.14
CA GLU A 133 -9.79 -15.23 -7.76
C GLU A 133 -9.07 -16.55 -7.42
N GLU A 134 -9.04 -16.96 -6.14
CA GLU A 134 -8.48 -18.25 -5.72
C GLU A 134 -9.16 -19.43 -6.45
N ASN A 135 -10.48 -19.42 -6.54
CA ASN A 135 -11.25 -20.45 -7.24
C ASN A 135 -10.89 -20.49 -8.74
N SER A 136 -10.80 -19.33 -9.39
CA SER A 136 -10.37 -19.23 -10.80
C SER A 136 -8.99 -19.84 -11.02
N VAL A 137 -8.02 -19.46 -10.17
CA VAL A 137 -6.64 -19.95 -10.21
C VAL A 137 -6.55 -21.46 -9.98
N LEU A 138 -7.27 -21.99 -9.00
CA LEU A 138 -7.25 -23.43 -8.71
C LEU A 138 -7.92 -24.25 -9.82
N ASN A 139 -9.03 -23.76 -10.39
CA ASN A 139 -9.69 -24.40 -11.53
C ASN A 139 -8.76 -24.42 -12.77
N TYR A 140 -7.99 -23.36 -12.99
CA TYR A 140 -7.00 -23.31 -14.07
C TYR A 140 -5.90 -24.37 -13.88
N LEU A 141 -5.36 -24.49 -12.66
CA LEU A 141 -4.31 -25.46 -12.32
C LEU A 141 -4.80 -26.91 -12.42
N GLN A 142 -6.05 -27.19 -12.07
CA GLN A 142 -6.63 -28.53 -12.21
C GLN A 142 -6.81 -28.96 -13.67
N ASN A 143 -7.14 -28.01 -14.55
CA ASN A 143 -7.51 -28.32 -15.93
C ASN A 143 -6.34 -28.36 -16.93
N LYS A 144 -5.15 -27.85 -16.59
CA LYS A 144 -3.99 -27.83 -17.50
C LYS A 144 -2.80 -28.63 -16.97
N LYS A 145 -2.33 -29.59 -17.80
CA LYS A 145 -1.20 -30.50 -17.51
C LYS A 145 0.20 -29.96 -17.82
N ALA A 146 0.34 -28.74 -18.35
CA ALA A 146 1.61 -28.22 -18.87
C ALA A 146 2.13 -27.05 -18.02
N GLN A 147 3.47 -26.91 -17.95
CA GLN A 147 4.20 -25.96 -17.12
C GLN A 147 3.56 -24.56 -17.11
N VAL A 148 3.31 -24.06 -15.91
CA VAL A 148 2.40 -22.96 -15.67
C VAL A 148 3.17 -21.67 -15.36
N ALA A 149 3.28 -20.78 -16.33
CA ALA A 149 3.80 -19.42 -16.11
C ALA A 149 2.75 -18.54 -15.40
N LEU A 150 3.18 -17.63 -14.51
CA LEU A 150 2.27 -16.78 -13.72
C LEU A 150 1.29 -15.98 -14.59
N GLU A 151 1.79 -15.41 -15.69
CA GLU A 151 1.00 -14.63 -16.67
C GLU A 151 -0.11 -15.44 -17.36
N THR A 152 -0.12 -16.77 -17.22
CA THR A 152 -1.21 -17.63 -17.71
C THR A 152 -2.18 -18.08 -16.60
N VAL A 153 -1.86 -17.80 -15.33
CA VAL A 153 -2.67 -18.18 -14.15
C VAL A 153 -3.53 -17.03 -13.67
N LEU A 154 -2.93 -15.85 -13.59
CA LEU A 154 -3.60 -14.63 -13.15
C LEU A 154 -4.12 -13.86 -14.36
N PRO A 155 -5.18 -13.06 -14.22
CA PRO A 155 -5.53 -12.05 -15.21
C PRO A 155 -4.38 -11.03 -15.37
N SER A 156 -4.48 -10.09 -16.32
CA SER A 156 -3.54 -8.95 -16.37
C SER A 156 -3.58 -8.14 -15.07
N PHE A 157 -2.52 -7.38 -14.80
CA PHE A 157 -2.45 -6.52 -13.61
C PHE A 157 -3.65 -5.57 -13.51
N ASP A 158 -3.94 -4.87 -14.60
CA ASP A 158 -5.03 -3.88 -14.67
C ASP A 158 -6.41 -4.54 -14.53
N SER A 159 -6.64 -5.71 -15.15
CA SER A 159 -7.91 -6.44 -14.97
C SER A 159 -8.10 -6.95 -13.54
N GLN A 160 -7.02 -7.33 -12.84
CA GLN A 160 -7.10 -7.68 -11.42
C GLN A 160 -7.46 -6.45 -10.56
N VAL A 161 -6.74 -5.33 -10.73
CA VAL A 161 -7.02 -4.07 -10.03
C VAL A 161 -8.46 -3.63 -10.28
N GLN A 162 -8.92 -3.70 -11.54
CA GLN A 162 -10.28 -3.35 -11.93
C GLN A 162 -11.33 -4.21 -11.22
N SER A 163 -11.09 -5.52 -11.05
CA SER A 163 -11.99 -6.43 -10.31
C SER A 163 -12.17 -6.00 -8.85
N PHE A 164 -11.10 -5.54 -8.18
CA PHE A 164 -11.18 -4.98 -6.83
C PHE A 164 -11.87 -3.60 -6.80
N VAL A 165 -11.58 -2.75 -7.78
CA VAL A 165 -12.18 -1.41 -7.94
C VAL A 165 -13.68 -1.49 -8.14
N GLU A 166 -14.16 -2.35 -9.03
CA GLU A 166 -15.59 -2.53 -9.31
C GLU A 166 -16.35 -2.99 -8.07
N ALA A 167 -15.85 -4.02 -7.39
CA ALA A 167 -16.47 -4.58 -6.19
C ALA A 167 -16.59 -3.58 -5.02
N THR A 168 -15.63 -2.66 -4.88
CA THR A 168 -15.51 -1.73 -3.73
C THR A 168 -15.90 -0.28 -4.02
N SER A 169 -16.04 0.10 -5.29
CA SER A 169 -16.30 1.46 -5.77
C SER A 169 -17.40 2.20 -4.98
N LYS A 170 -18.55 1.54 -4.80
CA LYS A 170 -19.71 2.11 -4.09
C LYS A 170 -19.37 2.51 -2.65
N ASP A 171 -18.72 1.63 -1.90
CA ASP A 171 -18.45 1.83 -0.47
C ASP A 171 -17.28 2.81 -0.26
N LEU A 172 -16.31 2.86 -1.19
CA LEU A 172 -15.24 3.85 -1.20
C LEU A 172 -15.77 5.26 -1.51
N ILE A 173 -16.69 5.39 -2.47
CA ILE A 173 -17.41 6.65 -2.71
C ILE A 173 -18.24 7.02 -1.48
N GLU A 174 -18.88 6.07 -0.81
CA GLU A 174 -19.63 6.32 0.43
C GLU A 174 -18.74 6.82 1.58
N ALA A 175 -17.54 6.24 1.75
CA ALA A 175 -16.54 6.74 2.71
C ALA A 175 -16.11 8.17 2.40
N ALA A 176 -15.82 8.48 1.13
CA ALA A 176 -15.48 9.83 0.69
C ALA A 176 -16.63 10.83 0.93
N MET A 177 -17.87 10.44 0.62
CA MET A 177 -19.05 11.24 0.92
C MET A 177 -19.21 11.51 2.42
N ALA A 178 -18.96 10.50 3.28
CA ALA A 178 -18.99 10.69 4.73
C ALA A 178 -17.90 11.65 5.23
N GLY A 179 -16.71 11.62 4.63
CA GLY A 179 -15.64 12.59 4.90
C GLY A 179 -15.99 14.02 4.48
N ALA A 180 -16.62 14.19 3.32
CA ALA A 180 -17.10 15.50 2.90
C ALA A 180 -18.22 16.04 3.79
N GLN A 181 -19.12 15.16 4.27
CA GLN A 181 -20.22 15.51 5.16
C GLN A 181 -19.77 15.88 6.59
N SER A 182 -18.56 15.52 7.02
CA SER A 182 -18.07 15.93 8.35
C SER A 182 -17.49 17.35 8.37
N LEU A 183 -17.00 17.85 7.22
CA LEU A 183 -16.44 19.20 7.09
C LEU A 183 -17.40 20.20 6.43
N SER A 184 -18.42 19.74 5.70
CA SER A 184 -19.39 20.59 5.03
C SER A 184 -20.83 20.37 5.50
N LYS A 185 -21.55 21.50 5.69
CA LYS A 185 -23.00 21.52 5.98
C LYS A 185 -23.87 21.43 4.73
N SER A 186 -23.29 21.31 3.53
CA SER A 186 -24.03 21.21 2.27
C SER A 186 -24.84 19.91 2.17
N LEU A 187 -25.93 19.94 1.39
CA LEU A 187 -26.76 18.77 1.13
C LEU A 187 -25.98 17.68 0.38
N LYS A 188 -26.28 16.40 0.66
CA LYS A 188 -25.63 15.24 0.01
C LYS A 188 -25.72 15.27 -1.53
N ALA A 189 -26.74 15.94 -2.08
CA ALA A 189 -26.90 16.14 -3.52
C ALA A 189 -25.87 17.12 -4.12
N ASP A 190 -25.48 18.17 -3.40
CA ASP A 190 -24.50 19.16 -3.88
C ASP A 190 -23.06 18.69 -3.65
N LEU A 191 -22.84 17.96 -2.55
CA LEU A 191 -21.57 17.28 -2.29
C LEU A 191 -21.22 16.29 -3.42
N ARG A 192 -22.20 15.53 -3.94
CA ARG A 192 -22.01 14.65 -5.11
C ARG A 192 -21.64 15.39 -6.41
N LYS A 193 -21.90 16.69 -6.51
CA LYS A 193 -21.49 17.52 -7.66
C LYS A 193 -20.05 18.03 -7.50
N LYS A 194 -19.64 18.37 -6.27
CA LYS A 194 -18.25 18.77 -5.95
C LYS A 194 -17.29 17.57 -6.01
N ILE A 195 -17.69 16.42 -5.47
CA ILE A 195 -16.83 15.24 -5.32
C ILE A 195 -16.91 14.39 -6.58
N SER A 196 -15.93 14.56 -7.47
CA SER A 196 -15.78 13.71 -8.65
C SER A 196 -15.46 12.27 -8.23
N ASN A 197 -16.38 11.35 -8.54
CA ASN A 197 -16.15 9.91 -8.38
C ASN A 197 -14.85 9.47 -9.05
N THR A 198 -14.54 9.99 -10.24
CA THR A 198 -13.32 9.70 -10.99
C THR A 198 -12.07 10.10 -10.19
N THR A 199 -12.06 11.29 -9.58
CA THR A 199 -10.93 11.79 -8.79
C THR A 199 -10.72 11.00 -7.50
N VAL A 200 -11.79 10.53 -6.85
CA VAL A 200 -11.70 9.63 -5.69
C VAL A 200 -11.16 8.26 -6.14
N MET A 201 -11.76 7.66 -7.17
CA MET A 201 -11.41 6.31 -7.61
C MET A 201 -10.04 6.22 -8.29
N GLN A 202 -9.49 7.30 -8.86
CA GLN A 202 -8.11 7.34 -9.34
C GLN A 202 -7.10 7.13 -8.20
N VAL A 203 -7.31 7.80 -7.05
CA VAL A 203 -6.46 7.63 -5.86
C VAL A 203 -6.68 6.25 -5.25
N MET A 204 -7.93 5.80 -5.14
CA MET A 204 -8.24 4.52 -4.49
C MET A 204 -7.83 3.30 -5.33
N SER A 205 -7.96 3.36 -6.66
CA SER A 205 -7.48 2.31 -7.58
C SER A 205 -5.97 2.09 -7.40
N LYS A 206 -5.18 3.18 -7.38
CA LYS A 206 -3.75 3.09 -7.10
C LYS A 206 -3.47 2.45 -5.74
N LYS A 207 -4.24 2.75 -4.69
CA LYS A 207 -4.04 2.10 -3.38
C LYS A 207 -4.47 0.65 -3.31
N LEU A 208 -5.50 0.23 -4.04
CA LEU A 208 -5.85 -1.19 -4.18
C LEU A 208 -4.74 -1.95 -4.92
N ALA A 209 -4.16 -1.33 -5.97
CA ALA A 209 -3.01 -1.86 -6.69
C ALA A 209 -1.76 -2.01 -5.79
N ASP A 210 -1.35 -0.92 -5.11
CA ASP A 210 -0.16 -0.87 -4.27
C ASP A 210 -0.27 -1.78 -3.01
N ALA A 211 -1.44 -1.79 -2.35
CA ALA A 211 -1.61 -2.45 -1.04
C ALA A 211 -2.09 -3.90 -1.12
N ILE A 212 -2.82 -4.29 -2.18
CA ILE A 212 -3.40 -5.63 -2.32
C ILE A 212 -2.79 -6.37 -3.50
N VAL A 213 -2.96 -5.85 -4.72
CA VAL A 213 -2.64 -6.61 -5.95
C VAL A 213 -1.15 -6.88 -6.09
N LEU A 214 -0.30 -5.86 -5.97
CA LEU A 214 1.15 -5.99 -6.15
C LEU A 214 1.80 -6.91 -5.08
N PRO A 215 1.50 -6.80 -3.77
CA PRO A 215 2.05 -7.72 -2.78
C PRO A 215 1.49 -9.15 -2.89
N LEU A 216 0.22 -9.32 -3.30
CA LEU A 216 -0.38 -10.63 -3.56
C LEU A 216 0.32 -11.33 -4.74
N ARG A 217 0.43 -10.66 -5.90
CA ARG A 217 1.18 -11.17 -7.07
C ARG A 217 2.60 -11.56 -6.72
N THR A 218 3.30 -10.69 -5.99
CA THR A 218 4.68 -10.93 -5.55
C THR A 218 4.81 -12.20 -4.69
N ARG A 219 3.78 -12.55 -3.91
CA ARG A 219 3.76 -13.81 -3.15
C ARG A 219 3.38 -15.01 -4.01
N ILE A 220 2.39 -14.88 -4.91
CA ILE A 220 2.00 -15.96 -5.81
C ILE A 220 3.17 -16.32 -6.75
N GLN A 221 3.90 -15.34 -7.29
CA GLN A 221 5.13 -15.56 -8.06
C GLN A 221 6.14 -16.43 -7.30
N LYS A 222 6.40 -16.10 -6.03
CA LYS A 222 7.28 -16.90 -5.15
C LYS A 222 6.74 -18.30 -4.86
N CYS A 223 5.43 -18.54 -4.98
CA CYS A 223 4.86 -19.88 -4.91
C CYS A 223 5.11 -20.68 -6.20
N VAL A 224 5.06 -20.03 -7.38
CA VAL A 224 5.40 -20.66 -8.68
C VAL A 224 6.88 -21.06 -8.72
N GLU A 225 7.77 -20.17 -8.25
CA GLU A 225 9.21 -20.43 -8.17
C GLU A 225 9.52 -21.60 -7.23
N LYS A 226 8.82 -21.70 -6.09
CA LYS A 226 9.02 -22.75 -5.08
C LYS A 226 8.46 -24.11 -5.48
N SER A 227 7.38 -24.17 -6.25
CA SER A 227 6.79 -25.45 -6.65
C SER A 227 7.61 -26.18 -7.72
N ALA A 228 8.58 -25.52 -8.36
CA ALA A 228 9.45 -26.08 -9.39
C ALA A 228 8.69 -26.78 -10.54
N GLY A 229 7.44 -26.38 -10.80
CA GLY A 229 6.56 -26.98 -11.81
C GLY A 229 5.59 -28.06 -11.29
N ASP A 230 5.62 -28.42 -10.00
CA ASP A 230 4.61 -29.29 -9.40
C ASP A 230 3.29 -28.52 -9.17
N THR A 231 2.26 -28.89 -9.93
CA THR A 231 0.89 -28.34 -9.83
C THR A 231 0.24 -28.59 -8.47
N SER A 232 0.55 -29.71 -7.80
CA SER A 232 0.00 -30.06 -6.49
C SER A 232 0.56 -29.12 -5.41
N GLU A 233 1.88 -29.00 -5.34
CA GLU A 233 2.56 -28.09 -4.41
C GLU A 233 2.21 -26.63 -4.70
N MET A 234 2.17 -26.22 -5.97
CA MET A 234 1.70 -24.89 -6.37
C MET A 234 0.29 -24.59 -5.84
N SER A 235 -0.63 -25.54 -5.98
CA SER A 235 -2.00 -25.42 -5.49
C SER A 235 -2.10 -25.38 -3.96
N SER A 236 -1.18 -26.06 -3.25
CA SER A 236 -1.07 -26.04 -1.78
C SER A 236 -0.57 -24.66 -1.27
N LEU A 237 0.50 -24.16 -1.89
CA LEU A 237 1.10 -22.87 -1.57
C LEU A 237 0.15 -21.70 -1.87
N ILE A 238 -0.54 -21.73 -3.01
CA ILE A 238 -1.51 -20.68 -3.39
C ILE A 238 -2.69 -20.62 -2.40
N ARG A 239 -3.28 -21.75 -2.02
CA ARG A 239 -4.32 -21.79 -0.96
C ARG A 239 -3.82 -21.20 0.35
N THR A 240 -2.57 -21.48 0.71
CA THR A 240 -1.95 -20.93 1.92
C THR A 240 -1.88 -19.40 1.88
N VAL A 241 -1.46 -18.83 0.74
CA VAL A 241 -1.43 -17.37 0.53
C VAL A 241 -2.84 -16.77 0.57
N TYR A 242 -3.79 -17.26 -0.22
CA TYR A 242 -5.15 -16.71 -0.24
C TYR A 242 -5.87 -16.81 1.11
N ARG A 243 -5.66 -17.90 1.85
CA ARG A 243 -6.16 -18.04 3.23
C ARG A 243 -5.57 -16.99 4.16
N GLU A 244 -4.26 -16.76 4.14
CA GLU A 244 -3.61 -15.73 4.95
C GLU A 244 -4.16 -14.34 4.62
N TRP A 245 -4.31 -14.03 3.34
CA TRP A 245 -4.87 -12.74 2.90
C TRP A 245 -6.31 -12.54 3.37
N LYS A 246 -7.18 -13.53 3.16
CA LYS A 246 -8.60 -13.48 3.57
C LYS A 246 -8.81 -13.48 5.09
N MET A 247 -7.91 -14.08 5.86
CA MET A 247 -8.05 -14.20 7.33
C MET A 247 -7.27 -13.14 8.12
N GLN A 248 -6.28 -12.49 7.54
CA GLN A 248 -5.39 -11.60 8.29
C GLN A 248 -5.05 -10.28 7.58
N GLN A 249 -4.70 -10.31 6.29
CA GLN A 249 -4.18 -9.10 5.64
C GLN A 249 -5.29 -8.13 5.22
N ILE A 250 -6.43 -8.62 4.74
CA ILE A 250 -7.56 -7.75 4.38
C ILE A 250 -8.06 -6.95 5.59
N ASP A 251 -8.25 -7.57 6.75
CA ASP A 251 -8.81 -6.87 7.92
C ASP A 251 -7.87 -5.78 8.47
N LYS A 252 -6.55 -5.91 8.28
CA LYS A 252 -5.57 -4.85 8.58
C LYS A 252 -5.69 -3.68 7.61
N LEU A 253 -5.79 -3.96 6.31
CA LEU A 253 -5.72 -2.96 5.24
C LEU A 253 -7.04 -2.21 5.01
N VAL A 254 -8.19 -2.86 5.20
CA VAL A 254 -9.51 -2.26 4.91
C VAL A 254 -9.73 -0.94 5.66
N SER A 255 -9.34 -0.89 6.94
CA SER A 255 -9.50 0.31 7.76
C SER A 255 -8.72 1.50 7.20
N ASP A 256 -7.50 1.27 6.70
CA ASP A 256 -6.65 2.32 6.14
C ASP A 256 -7.15 2.77 4.75
N ILE A 257 -7.63 1.82 3.94
CA ILE A 257 -8.28 2.11 2.64
C ILE A 257 -9.53 2.98 2.85
N ALA A 258 -10.37 2.64 3.82
CA ALA A 258 -11.58 3.40 4.15
C ALA A 258 -11.26 4.80 4.71
N ARG A 259 -10.26 4.91 5.59
CA ARG A 259 -9.77 6.20 6.14
C ARG A 259 -9.20 7.10 5.05
N LEU A 260 -8.47 6.55 4.07
CA LEU A 260 -7.97 7.33 2.94
C LEU A 260 -9.10 7.84 2.05
N ALA A 261 -10.09 7.00 1.75
CA ALA A 261 -11.26 7.44 0.98
C ALA A 261 -12.00 8.57 1.71
N TYR A 262 -12.19 8.44 3.03
CA TYR A 262 -12.77 9.48 3.89
C TYR A 262 -11.96 10.77 3.88
N SER A 263 -10.65 10.72 4.12
CA SER A 263 -9.79 11.91 4.14
C SER A 263 -9.73 12.57 2.76
N ARG A 264 -9.75 11.79 1.66
CA ARG A 264 -9.81 12.34 0.30
C ARG A 264 -11.12 13.08 0.03
N GLY A 265 -12.25 12.54 0.47
CA GLY A 265 -13.55 13.21 0.34
C GLY A 265 -13.67 14.45 1.22
N ALA A 266 -13.14 14.40 2.44
CA ALA A 266 -13.01 15.53 3.35
C ALA A 266 -12.15 16.65 2.73
N TYR A 267 -11.03 16.30 2.09
CA TYR A 267 -10.16 17.25 1.39
C TYR A 267 -10.86 17.91 0.18
N LEU A 268 -11.52 17.12 -0.66
CA LEU A 268 -12.18 17.59 -1.90
C LEU A 268 -13.39 18.52 -1.70
N VAL A 269 -13.93 18.63 -0.47
CA VAL A 269 -15.07 19.54 -0.20
C VAL A 269 -14.62 20.96 0.16
N LEU A 270 -13.36 21.13 0.55
CA LEU A 270 -12.81 22.40 1.01
C LEU A 270 -12.55 23.34 -0.17
N ASP A 271 -12.96 24.60 -0.02
CA ASP A 271 -12.78 25.61 -1.06
C ASP A 271 -11.34 26.15 -1.05
N ALA A 272 -10.82 26.48 -2.23
CA ALA A 272 -9.44 26.99 -2.38
C ALA A 272 -9.17 28.21 -1.48
N GLY A 273 -7.99 28.25 -0.85
CA GLY A 273 -7.63 29.27 0.13
C GLY A 273 -8.19 29.03 1.55
N THR A 274 -8.91 27.94 1.79
CA THR A 274 -9.17 27.46 3.16
C THR A 274 -7.84 27.13 3.85
N LYS A 275 -7.65 27.59 5.09
CA LYS A 275 -6.51 27.15 5.91
C LYS A 275 -6.84 25.84 6.61
N VAL A 276 -5.92 24.89 6.60
CA VAL A 276 -6.11 23.55 7.19
C VAL A 276 -5.02 23.24 8.21
N CYS A 277 -5.36 22.43 9.21
CA CYS A 277 -4.42 21.92 10.21
C CYS A 277 -4.50 20.39 10.33
N TRP A 278 -3.39 19.77 10.73
CA TRP A 278 -3.29 18.34 10.96
C TRP A 278 -3.64 17.99 12.40
N MET A 279 -4.52 17.01 12.59
CA MET A 279 -4.96 16.53 13.89
C MET A 279 -4.52 15.09 14.09
N VAL A 280 -3.64 14.87 15.06
CA VAL A 280 -3.26 13.52 15.52
C VAL A 280 -4.41 12.95 16.36
N ASP A 281 -4.85 11.73 16.04
CA ASP A 281 -5.82 10.98 16.87
C ASP A 281 -5.08 10.35 18.05
N PRO A 282 -5.40 10.68 19.32
CA PRO A 282 -4.73 10.11 20.49
C PRO A 282 -4.89 8.58 20.61
N ASN A 283 -5.83 7.99 19.88
CA ASN A 283 -6.07 6.55 19.84
C ASN A 283 -5.43 5.88 18.60
N GLY A 284 -4.64 6.63 17.82
CA GLY A 284 -3.76 6.12 16.77
C GLY A 284 -2.46 5.56 17.33
N PRO A 285 -1.71 4.77 16.53
CA PRO A 285 -0.31 4.48 16.86
C PRO A 285 0.52 5.77 16.78
N ALA A 286 1.55 5.87 17.61
CA ALA A 286 2.49 7.00 17.59
C ALA A 286 3.22 7.09 16.24
N CYS A 287 3.43 8.32 15.75
CA CYS A 287 4.05 8.58 14.45
C CYS A 287 4.68 9.99 14.44
N SER A 288 6.00 10.04 14.28
CA SER A 288 6.78 11.28 14.12
C SER A 288 6.17 12.20 13.06
N ASP A 289 5.89 11.65 11.89
CA ASP A 289 5.42 12.40 10.73
C ASP A 289 4.04 13.03 10.97
N ALA A 290 3.19 12.36 11.76
CA ALA A 290 1.90 12.90 12.17
C ALA A 290 2.04 14.02 13.20
N GLU A 291 3.00 13.88 14.12
CA GLU A 291 3.34 14.91 15.12
C GLU A 291 3.94 16.15 14.43
N ASP A 292 4.93 15.97 13.55
CA ASP A 292 5.55 17.03 12.73
C ASP A 292 4.52 17.79 11.87
N ASN A 293 3.59 17.06 11.23
CA ASN A 293 2.50 17.68 10.48
C ASN A 293 1.56 18.51 11.39
N SER A 294 1.36 18.11 12.64
CA SER A 294 0.55 18.88 13.60
C SER A 294 1.27 20.12 14.14
N LEU A 295 2.60 20.06 14.27
CA LEU A 295 3.45 21.18 14.71
C LEU A 295 3.52 22.30 13.65
N ALA A 296 3.24 22.01 12.39
CA ALA A 296 3.12 23.01 11.32
C ALA A 296 1.99 24.04 11.56
N GLY A 297 1.02 23.73 12.44
CA GLY A 297 -0.11 24.62 12.71
C GLY A 297 -1.09 24.66 11.53
N THR A 298 -1.18 25.81 10.86
CA THR A 298 -2.12 26.04 9.75
C THR A 298 -1.40 26.31 8.43
N ILE A 299 -1.63 25.48 7.42
CA ILE A 299 -1.15 25.68 6.04
C ILE A 299 -2.32 26.01 5.10
N ALA A 300 -2.06 26.45 3.87
CA ALA A 300 -3.11 26.63 2.88
C ALA A 300 -3.53 25.27 2.27
N LEU A 301 -4.81 25.11 1.95
CA LEU A 301 -5.31 23.95 1.22
C LEU A 301 -4.59 23.83 -0.13
N GLY A 302 -3.96 22.67 -0.37
CA GLY A 302 -3.15 22.39 -1.56
C GLY A 302 -1.64 22.52 -1.33
N GLU A 303 -1.20 23.07 -0.19
CA GLU A 303 0.19 22.97 0.26
C GLU A 303 0.44 21.62 0.95
N ASN A 304 1.66 21.11 0.84
CA ASN A 304 2.10 19.92 1.56
C ASN A 304 2.46 20.29 3.01
N PHE A 305 2.03 19.47 3.97
CA PHE A 305 2.58 19.49 5.33
C PHE A 305 4.09 19.13 5.31
N PRO A 306 4.87 19.39 6.38
CA PRO A 306 6.34 19.22 6.38
C PRO A 306 6.86 17.86 5.90
N THR A 307 6.09 16.79 6.09
CA THR A 307 6.44 15.42 5.65
C THR A 307 6.08 15.12 4.18
N GLY A 308 5.64 16.13 3.41
CA GLY A 308 5.25 15.99 2.01
C GLY A 308 3.80 15.54 1.76
N HIS A 309 2.99 15.36 2.80
CA HIS A 309 1.61 14.88 2.68
C HIS A 309 0.59 16.04 2.54
N GLU A 310 -0.41 15.92 1.67
CA GLU A 310 -1.57 16.84 1.61
C GLU A 310 -2.65 16.48 2.65
N HIS A 311 -2.85 15.17 2.88
CA HIS A 311 -3.86 14.64 3.80
C HIS A 311 -3.47 13.22 4.28
N PRO A 312 -4.05 12.71 5.39
CA PRO A 312 -3.89 11.32 5.84
C PRO A 312 -4.33 10.33 4.76
N VAL A 313 -3.90 9.06 4.75
CA VAL A 313 -3.03 8.36 5.71
C VAL A 313 -1.54 8.49 5.36
N VAL A 314 -0.69 8.63 6.37
CA VAL A 314 0.78 8.69 6.22
C VAL A 314 1.43 7.31 6.27
N HIS A 315 0.90 6.43 7.11
CA HIS A 315 1.38 5.07 7.35
C HIS A 315 0.20 4.12 7.58
N SER A 316 0.44 2.81 7.62
CA SER A 316 -0.61 1.85 7.99
C SER A 316 -1.03 2.02 9.46
N GLY A 317 -2.33 1.94 9.73
CA GLY A 317 -2.93 2.25 11.03
C GLY A 317 -3.10 3.75 11.30
N CYS A 318 -2.75 4.65 10.38
CA CYS A 318 -2.89 6.09 10.60
C CYS A 318 -4.35 6.50 10.80
N ARG A 319 -4.63 7.15 11.92
CA ARG A 319 -5.95 7.68 12.30
C ARG A 319 -6.00 9.20 12.33
N CYS A 320 -5.03 9.90 11.74
CA CYS A 320 -5.06 11.36 11.72
C CYS A 320 -6.23 11.91 10.87
N LEU A 321 -6.56 13.17 11.09
CA LEU A 321 -7.47 13.95 10.24
C LEU A 321 -6.79 15.26 9.83
N VAL A 322 -7.24 15.83 8.70
CA VAL A 322 -6.96 17.23 8.34
C VAL A 322 -8.30 17.94 8.31
N VAL A 323 -8.37 19.10 8.95
CA VAL A 323 -9.59 19.90 9.10
C VAL A 323 -9.33 21.36 8.80
N PRO A 324 -10.37 22.16 8.50
CA PRO A 324 -10.23 23.61 8.44
C PRO A 324 -9.81 24.16 9.80
N SER A 325 -8.82 25.05 9.81
CA SER A 325 -8.65 25.97 10.92
C SER A 325 -9.95 26.74 11.11
N GLN A 326 -10.40 26.90 12.35
CA GLN A 326 -11.47 27.86 12.64
C GLN A 326 -11.03 29.25 12.15
N ARG A 327 -11.98 30.01 11.62
CA ARG A 327 -11.82 31.44 11.32
C ARG A 327 -12.06 32.27 12.58
#